data_AF-A0A947ENP2-F1
#
_entry.id   AF-A0A947ENP2-F1
#
_cell.length_a   1.000
_cell.length_b   1.000
_cell.length_c   1.000
_cell.angle_alpha   90.00
_cell.angle_beta   90.00
_cell.angle_gamma   90.00
#
_symmetry.space_group_name_H-M   'P 1'
#
loop_
_entity.id
_entity.type
_entity.pdbx_description
1 polymer ?
#
loop_
_entity_poly.entity_id
_entity_poly.type
_entity_poly.pdbx_seq_one_letter_code
_entity_poly.pdbx_strand_id
1 'polypeptide(L)' 'MDKIWIIGITILIFAVFVFLFWRLTAAGAKKEYGTKMWKHWPTRLSYWQAAIFYGIVFTTITMLLLKWGNVLNS' A
#
# COMPACT_ATOMS: atom_id res chain seq x y z
N MET A 1 -6.93 8.18 -25.22
CA MET A 1 -7.47 7.96 -23.86
C MET A 1 -6.46 7.17 -23.02
N ASP A 2 -5.16 7.40 -23.24
CA ASP A 2 -4.18 6.30 -23.16
C ASP A 2 -3.34 6.34 -21.87
N LYS A 3 -3.46 7.41 -21.08
CA LYS A 3 -2.75 7.59 -19.80
C LYS A 3 -3.67 7.61 -18.57
N ILE A 4 -4.95 7.94 -18.74
CA ILE A 4 -5.94 7.95 -17.64
C ILE A 4 -6.10 6.54 -17.06
N TRP A 5 -6.12 5.51 -17.91
CA TRP A 5 -6.17 4.11 -17.47
C TRP A 5 -4.94 3.71 -16.66
N ILE A 6 -3.75 4.22 -17.00
CA ILE A 6 -2.51 3.97 -16.24
C ILE A 6 -2.62 4.56 -14.83
N ILE A 7 -3.16 5.77 -14.70
CA ILE A 7 -3.41 6.41 -13.41
C ILE A 7 -4.42 5.58 -12.60
N GLY A 8 -5.52 5.15 -13.23
CA GLY A 8 -6.52 4.29 -12.60
C GLY A 8 -5.93 2.98 -12.07
N ILE A 9 -5.13 2.29 -12.88
CA ILE A 9 -4.43 1.05 -12.50
C ILE A 9 -3.46 1.30 -11.34
N THR A 10 -2.71 2.40 -11.38
CA THR A 10 -1.76 2.76 -10.31
C THR A 10 -2.48 2.95 -8.97
N ILE A 11 -3.58 3.70 -8.96
CA ILE A 11 -4.38 3.95 -7.76
C ILE A 11 -4.98 2.64 -7.24
N LEU A 12 -5.44 1.77 -8.15
CA LEU A 12 -6.06 0.50 -7.79
C LEU A 12 -5.04 -0.47 -7.19
N ILE A 13 -3.84 -0.56 -7.77
CA ILE A 13 -2.73 -1.35 -7.24
C ILE A 13 -2.33 -0.83 -5.85
N PHE A 14 -2.17 0.48 -5.69
CA PHE A 14 -1.85 1.10 -4.41
C PHE A 14 -2.91 0.78 -3.34
N ALA A 15 -4.19 0.95 -3.67
CA ALA A 15 -5.29 0.66 -2.77
C ALA A 15 -5.31 -0.83 -2.34
N VAL A 16 -5.08 -1.75 -3.28
CA VAL A 16 -5.00 -3.18 -3.00
C VAL A 16 -3.82 -3.50 -2.08
N PHE A 17 -2.64 -2.93 -2.32
CA PHE A 17 -1.48 -3.14 -1.45
C PHE A 17 -1.70 -2.60 -0.04
N VAL A 18 -2.24 -1.39 0.09
CA VAL A 18 -2.55 -0.81 1.41
C VAL A 18 -3.60 -1.64 2.13
N PHE A 19 -4.62 -2.13 1.43
CA PHE A 19 -5.65 -3.00 1.99
C PHE A 19 -5.08 -4.36 2.46
N LEU A 20 -4.23 -4.98 1.66
CA LEU A 20 -3.56 -6.24 2.02
C LEU A 20 -2.60 -6.03 3.20
N PHE A 21 -1.80 -4.97 3.17
CA PHE A 21 -0.90 -4.61 4.27
C PHE A 21 -1.69 -4.42 5.55
N TRP A 22 -2.78 -3.65 5.49
CA TRP A 22 -3.67 -3.46 6.62
C TRP A 22 -4.22 -4.79 7.13
N ARG A 23 -4.80 -5.61 6.26
CA ARG A 23 -5.46 -6.86 6.65
C ARG A 23 -4.49 -7.86 7.28
N LEU A 24 -3.28 -7.97 6.75
CA LEU A 24 -2.27 -8.92 7.21
C LEU A 24 -1.56 -8.44 8.48
N THR A 25 -1.22 -7.15 8.54
CA THR A 25 -0.38 -6.62 9.63
C THR A 25 -1.18 -6.00 10.77
N ALA A 26 -2.45 -5.60 10.59
CA ALA A 26 -3.22 -4.97 11.67
C ALA A 26 -3.46 -5.91 12.85
N ALA A 27 -3.65 -7.21 12.58
CA ALA A 27 -3.81 -8.21 13.64
C ALA A 27 -2.49 -8.43 14.41
N GLY A 28 -1.37 -8.50 13.70
CA GLY A 28 -0.02 -8.63 14.28
C GLY A 28 0.38 -7.38 15.08
N ALA A 29 0.24 -6.20 14.48
CA ALA A 29 0.53 -4.92 15.13
C ALA A 29 -0.33 -4.71 16.38
N LYS A 30 -1.62 -5.07 16.37
CA LYS A 30 -2.47 -5.00 17.57
C LYS A 30 -1.99 -5.94 18.69
N LYS A 31 -1.41 -7.08 18.34
CA LYS A 31 -0.84 -8.06 19.29
C LYS A 31 0.48 -7.57 19.86
N GLU A 32 1.33 -6.97 19.03
CA GLU A 32 2.69 -6.55 19.36
C GLU A 32 2.74 -5.23 20.13
N TYR A 33 1.95 -4.23 19.72
CA TYR A 33 1.83 -2.95 20.45
C TYR A 33 0.95 -3.06 21.72
N GLY A 34 0.20 -4.14 21.87
CA GLY A 34 -0.80 -4.29 22.92
C GLY A 34 -2.02 -3.38 22.75
N THR A 35 -3.15 -3.78 23.33
CA THR A 35 -4.44 -3.10 23.15
C THR A 35 -4.46 -1.65 23.65
N LYS A 36 -3.61 -1.31 24.62
CA LYS A 36 -3.46 0.06 25.15
C LYS A 36 -2.74 0.99 24.18
N MET A 37 -1.62 0.55 23.59
CA MET A 37 -0.80 1.40 22.71
C MET A 37 -1.40 1.50 21.30
N TRP A 38 -2.10 0.46 20.84
CA TRP A 38 -2.88 0.49 19.59
C TRP A 38 -4.10 1.44 19.63
N LYS A 39 -4.62 1.73 20.83
CA LYS A 39 -5.66 2.74 21.05
C LYS A 39 -5.11 4.17 20.98
N HIS A 40 -3.79 4.33 21.08
CA HIS A 40 -3.15 5.63 21.02
C HIS A 40 -3.07 6.10 19.56
N TRP A 41 -3.64 7.28 19.29
CA TRP A 41 -3.71 7.87 17.96
C TRP A 41 -2.35 7.98 17.24
N PRO A 42 -1.25 8.39 17.91
CA PRO A 42 0.07 8.47 17.28
C PRO A 42 0.57 7.12 16.77
N THR A 43 0.40 6.05 17.54
CA THR A 43 0.81 4.69 17.14
C THR A 43 0.09 4.22 15.88
N ARG A 44 -1.21 4.54 15.77
CA ARG A 44 -2.00 4.25 14.57
C ARG A 44 -1.55 5.09 13.38
N LEU A 45 -1.22 6.36 13.59
CA LEU A 45 -0.67 7.22 12.54
C LEU A 45 0.66 6.69 12.03
N SER A 46 1.59 6.31 12.92
CA SER A 46 2.87 5.71 12.53
C SER A 46 2.68 4.41 11.75
N TYR A 47 1.72 3.58 12.15
CA TYR A 47 1.36 2.37 11.41
C TYR A 47 0.82 2.67 10.01
N TRP A 48 -0.11 3.62 9.89
CA TRP A 48 -0.64 4.04 8.58
C TRP A 48 0.43 4.68 7.70
N GLN A 49 1.34 5.45 8.29
CA GLN A 49 2.46 6.06 7.58
C GLN A 49 3.39 4.97 7.03
N ALA A 50 3.71 3.94 7.82
CA ALA A 50 4.44 2.78 7.34
C ALA A 50 3.68 2.07 6.21
N ALA A 51 2.38 1.83 6.37
CA ALA A 51 1.55 1.19 5.35
C ALA A 51 1.57 1.96 4.02
N ILE A 52 1.52 3.30 4.07
CA ILE A 52 1.64 4.16 2.88
C ILE A 52 3.03 4.08 2.27
N PHE A 53 4.10 4.15 3.07
CA PHE A 53 5.47 4.04 2.56
C PHE A 53 5.71 2.70 1.86
N TYR A 54 5.36 1.59 2.51
CA TYR A 54 5.43 0.27 1.88
C TYR A 54 4.53 0.20 0.64
N GLY A 55 3.31 0.71 0.72
CA GLY A 55 2.39 0.78 -0.41
C GLY A 55 2.98 1.53 -1.62
N ILE A 56 3.66 2.65 -1.41
CA ILE A 56 4.30 3.43 -2.49
C ILE A 56 5.43 2.61 -3.10
N VAL A 57 6.33 2.04 -2.28
CA VAL A 57 7.46 1.24 -2.75
C VAL A 57 6.98 0.05 -3.59
N PHE A 58 6.01 -0.73 -3.08
CA PHE A 58 5.45 -1.85 -3.81
C PHE A 58 4.78 -1.41 -5.10
N THR A 59 3.98 -0.35 -5.07
CA THR A 59 3.31 0.18 -6.26
C THR A 59 4.33 0.64 -7.31
N THR A 60 5.39 1.34 -6.92
CA THR A 60 6.44 1.77 -7.85
C THR A 60 7.14 0.57 -8.49
N ILE A 61 7.48 -0.46 -7.70
CA ILE A 61 8.08 -1.70 -8.22
C ILE A 61 7.13 -2.39 -9.20
N THR A 62 5.85 -2.52 -8.87
CA THR A 62 4.85 -3.13 -9.76
C THR A 62 4.69 -2.33 -11.05
N MET A 63 4.64 -1.00 -10.98
CA MET A 63 4.55 -0.14 -12.17
C MET A 63 5.81 -0.25 -13.05
N LEU A 64 7.00 -0.36 -12.45
CA LEU A 64 8.24 -0.61 -13.18
C LEU A 64 8.22 -1.97 -13.88
N LEU A 65 7.75 -3.02 -13.20
CA LEU A 65 7.60 -4.36 -13.80
C LEU A 65 6.59 -4.36 -14.96
N LEU A 66 5.44 -3.70 -14.80
CA LEU A 66 4.44 -3.56 -15.86
C LEU A 66 4.97 -2.80 -17.07
N LYS A 67 5.80 -1.78 -16.84
CA LYS A 67 6.48 -1.05 -17.92
C LYS A 67 7.53 -1.92 -18.60
N TRP A 68 8.30 -2.69 -17.83
CA TRP A 68 9.35 -3.56 -18.35
C TRP A 68 8.79 -4.72 -19.16
N GLY A 69 7.66 -5.30 -18.74
CA GLY A 69 6.92 -6.31 -19.48
C GLY A 69 6.16 -5.78 -20.70
N ASN A 70 6.38 -4.50 -21.08
CA ASN A 70 5.71 -3.82 -22.20
C ASN A 70 4.17 -3.77 -22.09
N VAL A 71 3.59 -4.13 -20.93
CA VAL A 71 2.14 -4.13 -20.67
C VAL A 71 1.57 -2.70 -20.68
N LEU A 72 2.36 -1.74 -20.22
CA LEU A 72 2.03 -0.32 -20.24
C LEU A 72 2.47 0.40 -21.53
N ASN A 73 3.11 -0.31 -22.45
CA ASN A 73 3.61 0.22 -23.71
C ASN A 73 2.73 -0.33 -24.84
N SER A 74 1.46 0.08 -24.81
CA SER A 74 0.47 -0.25 -25.84
C SER A 74 0.26 0.91 -26.80
#